data_AF-C7RUG9-F1
#
_entry.id   AF-C7RUG9-F1
#
_cell.length_a   1.000
_cell.length_b   1.000
_cell.length_c   1.000
_cell.angle_alpha   90.00
_cell.angle_beta   90.00
_cell.angle_gamma   90.00
#
_symmetry.space_group_name_H-M   'P 1'
#
loop_
_entity.id
_entity.type
_entity.pdbx_description
1 polymer ?
#
loop_
_entity_poly.entity_id
_entity_poly.type
_entity_poly.pdbx_seq_one_letter_code
_entity_poly.pdbx_strand_id
1 'polypeptide(L)'
;MLSPKYPCPRNTLSPKYPQRQMTTSIRSLSDLHLLKEALRVADERTYPVTQGVEPWATDALDPRSASLLVPIEEDRADLAELEGLLKKHDFWLGYSHLKGWALLDRKKREYSDWNRPFILLGDGSIDRLSRAEFSCEPNGPWRLNYWKKIDGTTRRAAGSASDLLQEIRRYIQQTEQAGQLRAKLVADRNGDFATRIGEPSFDEEIYSTCGLEFHEKWAEARRAHYTQTLPCRAEWLRTWAKKINAGAAGLEPTWSRGIVTERHLSDNGVGHLWHFTDIRNLAPIRRAGGLYSWAGLGALGISDAYMLANDFSRSCDARLGRDRYVRLSFIPNSWFFQRVRWSCPQAVWLRFSLKAVTLGEVDYSLGNAASGFVALRDDLPSMGINWDMVTPFSPPHPCDKGPTRYPTLYPDQVGDPFLFRQISNAWNSEVLIKHYLPLDFCTGVFDCRSGEALNI
;
A
#
# COMPACT_ATOMS: atom_id res chain seq x y z
N MET A 1 -33.73 18.17 11.09
CA MET A 1 -33.63 17.58 9.73
C MET A 1 -32.90 16.26 9.86
N LEU A 2 -33.62 15.15 9.67
CA LEU A 2 -33.09 13.78 9.82
C LEU A 2 -32.31 13.42 8.55
N SER A 3 -31.01 13.10 8.67
CA SER A 3 -30.25 12.52 7.57
C SER A 3 -30.92 11.21 7.13
N PRO A 4 -31.24 11.04 5.83
CA PRO A 4 -31.70 9.75 5.33
C PRO A 4 -30.56 8.74 5.52
N LYS A 5 -30.78 7.77 6.41
CA LYS A 5 -29.95 6.57 6.49
C LYS A 5 -30.25 5.77 5.23
N TYR A 6 -29.48 5.95 4.17
CA TYR A 6 -29.48 5.03 3.05
C TYR A 6 -28.82 3.73 3.54
N PRO A 7 -29.57 2.63 3.74
CA PRO A 7 -28.93 1.36 4.01
C PRO A 7 -28.08 1.04 2.77
N CYS A 8 -26.76 0.97 2.96
CA CYS A 8 -25.86 0.48 1.92
C CYS A 8 -26.45 -0.87 1.47
N PRO A 9 -26.85 -1.05 0.21
CA PRO A 9 -27.41 -2.31 -0.23
C PRO A 9 -26.34 -3.36 0.03
N ARG A 10 -26.59 -4.27 0.98
CA ARG A 10 -25.82 -5.50 1.10
C ARG A 10 -26.08 -6.23 -0.21
N ASN A 11 -25.23 -6.01 -1.21
CA ASN A 11 -25.15 -6.87 -2.37
C ASN A 11 -24.75 -8.24 -1.84
N THR A 12 -25.75 -9.04 -1.47
CA THR A 12 -25.65 -10.49 -1.31
C THR A 12 -25.55 -11.10 -2.70
N LEU A 13 -24.61 -10.63 -3.52
CA LEU A 13 -23.92 -11.54 -4.41
C LEU A 13 -23.04 -12.35 -3.47
N SER A 14 -23.61 -13.45 -2.98
CA SER A 14 -22.87 -14.48 -2.26
C SER A 14 -22.22 -15.34 -3.35
N PRO A 15 -20.96 -15.10 -3.75
CA PRO A 15 -20.24 -16.19 -4.36
C PRO A 15 -20.16 -17.24 -3.25
N LYS A 16 -20.67 -18.44 -3.51
CA LYS A 16 -20.49 -19.62 -2.65
C LYS A 16 -18.99 -19.97 -2.62
N TYR A 17 -18.15 -19.10 -2.08
CA TYR A 17 -16.82 -19.45 -1.65
C TYR A 17 -16.98 -20.06 -0.26
N PRO A 18 -16.55 -21.32 -0.05
CA PRO A 18 -16.54 -21.88 1.29
C PRO A 18 -15.75 -20.93 2.19
N GLN A 19 -16.35 -20.52 3.32
CA GLN A 19 -15.62 -19.87 4.41
C GLN A 19 -14.57 -20.88 4.93
N ARG A 20 -13.43 -20.94 4.25
CA ARG A 20 -12.24 -21.57 4.80
C ARG A 20 -11.83 -20.73 5.99
N GLN A 21 -11.88 -21.30 7.19
CA GLN A 21 -11.13 -20.78 8.33
C GLN A 21 -9.73 -20.42 7.84
N MET A 22 -9.35 -19.14 7.93
CA MET A 22 -8.02 -18.71 7.53
C MET A 22 -7.03 -19.26 8.54
N THR A 23 -6.50 -20.44 8.26
CA THR A 23 -5.32 -20.97 8.93
C THR A 23 -4.13 -20.09 8.60
N THR A 24 -3.35 -19.73 9.62
CA THR A 24 -2.09 -18.97 9.61
C THR A 24 -0.94 -19.70 8.89
N SER A 25 -1.22 -20.48 7.85
CA SER A 25 -0.18 -21.17 7.09
C SER A 25 0.60 -20.17 6.24
N ILE A 26 1.91 -20.35 6.15
CA ILE A 26 2.76 -19.73 5.13
C ILE A 26 2.26 -20.31 3.79
N ARG A 27 1.80 -19.51 2.84
CA ARG A 27 1.12 -19.97 1.60
C ARG A 27 1.94 -19.75 0.33
N SER A 28 3.02 -18.97 0.36
CA SER A 28 3.86 -18.71 -0.82
C SER A 28 5.34 -18.47 -0.47
N LEU A 29 6.19 -18.48 -1.51
CA LEU A 29 7.59 -18.01 -1.44
C LEU A 29 7.69 -16.54 -1.04
N SER A 30 6.68 -15.73 -1.33
CA SER A 30 6.57 -14.33 -0.92
C SER A 30 6.40 -14.19 0.61
N ASP A 31 5.67 -15.11 1.23
CA ASP A 31 5.50 -15.16 2.69
C ASP A 31 6.81 -15.51 3.40
N LEU A 32 7.69 -16.23 2.70
CA LEU A 32 9.03 -16.61 3.14
C LEU A 32 10.04 -15.45 2.99
N HIS A 33 9.96 -14.64 1.92
CA HIS A 33 10.81 -13.45 1.76
C HIS A 33 10.48 -12.29 2.72
N LEU A 34 9.20 -12.05 3.03
CA LEU A 34 8.80 -11.05 4.05
C LEU A 34 9.29 -11.46 5.45
N LEU A 35 9.37 -12.76 5.71
CA LEU A 35 9.91 -13.33 6.95
C LEU A 35 11.42 -13.11 7.08
N LYS A 36 12.16 -13.31 5.97
CA LYS A 36 13.59 -13.05 5.89
C LYS A 36 13.93 -11.58 6.21
N GLU A 37 13.12 -10.64 5.72
CA GLU A 37 13.34 -9.21 5.97
C GLU A 37 13.00 -8.81 7.42
N ALA A 38 11.94 -9.41 8.01
CA ALA A 38 11.60 -9.18 9.42
C ALA A 38 12.67 -9.71 10.39
N LEU A 39 13.34 -10.81 10.04
CA LEU A 39 14.44 -11.39 10.84
C LEU A 39 15.74 -10.60 10.68
N ARG A 40 16.07 -10.13 9.47
CA ARG A 40 17.23 -9.25 9.21
C ARG A 40 17.22 -7.99 10.07
N VAL A 41 16.06 -7.35 10.23
CA VAL A 41 15.88 -6.14 11.05
C VAL A 41 16.00 -6.43 12.56
N ALA A 42 15.76 -7.67 12.99
CA ALA A 42 15.93 -8.09 14.39
C ALA A 42 17.39 -8.39 14.74
N ASP A 43 18.17 -8.90 13.78
CA ASP A 43 19.60 -9.20 13.93
C ASP A 43 20.48 -7.94 14.00
N GLU A 44 20.12 -6.88 13.26
CA GLU A 44 20.83 -5.58 13.31
C GLU A 44 20.78 -4.91 14.70
N ARG A 45 20.03 -5.47 15.68
CA ARG A 45 19.92 -4.96 17.05
C ARG A 45 20.69 -5.76 18.10
N THR A 46 21.38 -6.85 17.74
CA THR A 46 22.01 -7.72 18.75
C THR A 46 23.35 -8.31 18.28
N TYR A 47 24.43 -7.84 18.92
CA TYR A 47 25.82 -8.32 18.94
C TYR A 47 26.75 -8.08 17.72
N PRO A 48 28.05 -7.77 17.97
CA PRO A 48 29.06 -7.65 16.93
C PRO A 48 29.49 -9.03 16.42
N VAL A 49 29.63 -9.12 15.11
CA VAL A 49 30.14 -10.28 14.37
C VAL A 49 31.55 -10.65 14.85
N THR A 50 31.70 -11.81 15.47
CA THR A 50 33.01 -12.45 15.63
C THR A 50 33.45 -13.03 14.27
N GLN A 51 34.49 -12.43 13.70
CA GLN A 51 35.15 -12.92 12.49
C GLN A 51 35.86 -14.26 12.76
N GLY A 52 35.67 -15.20 11.82
CA GLY A 52 36.68 -16.21 11.43
C GLY A 52 36.88 -17.39 12.38
N VAL A 53 36.08 -18.45 12.19
CA VAL A 53 36.50 -19.81 12.55
C VAL A 53 36.90 -20.52 11.26
N GLU A 54 38.17 -20.90 11.14
CA GLU A 54 38.69 -21.67 10.01
C GLU A 54 38.09 -23.08 9.92
N PRO A 55 38.07 -23.69 8.72
CA PRO A 55 37.56 -25.05 8.52
C PRO A 55 38.45 -26.04 9.26
N TRP A 56 37.84 -26.81 10.14
CA TRP A 56 38.51 -27.76 11.02
C TRP A 56 39.21 -28.83 10.17
N ALA A 57 40.53 -28.93 10.34
CA ALA A 57 41.31 -30.05 9.85
C ALA A 57 40.81 -31.33 10.52
N THR A 58 40.58 -32.37 9.72
CA THR A 58 40.18 -33.70 10.16
C THR A 58 41.37 -34.43 10.79
N ASP A 59 41.76 -34.02 12.00
CA ASP A 59 42.65 -34.82 12.83
C ASP A 59 41.84 -35.92 13.51
N ALA A 60 42.26 -37.17 13.28
CA ALA A 60 41.65 -38.36 13.85
C ALA A 60 41.74 -38.30 15.38
N LEU A 61 40.61 -38.03 16.03
CA LEU A 61 40.47 -38.02 17.49
C LEU A 61 40.89 -39.38 18.08
N ASP A 62 41.75 -39.32 19.10
CA ASP A 62 42.20 -40.47 19.88
C ASP A 62 41.00 -41.21 20.51
N PRO A 63 40.76 -42.49 20.16
CA PRO A 63 39.62 -43.27 20.65
C PRO A 63 39.65 -43.54 22.16
N ARG A 64 40.71 -43.15 22.89
CA ARG A 64 40.84 -43.38 24.34
C ARG A 64 40.30 -42.24 25.22
N SER A 65 39.83 -41.13 24.63
CA SER A 65 39.29 -39.98 25.38
C SER A 65 37.78 -40.06 25.68
N ALA A 66 37.15 -41.21 25.43
CA ALA A 66 35.69 -41.36 25.42
C ALA A 66 35.02 -41.56 26.80
N SER A 67 35.76 -41.54 27.92
CA SER A 67 35.31 -42.20 29.16
C SER A 67 34.76 -41.31 30.28
N LEU A 68 34.47 -40.03 30.06
CA LEU A 68 33.73 -39.20 31.03
C LEU A 68 32.78 -38.23 30.31
N LEU A 69 31.83 -38.78 29.57
CA LEU A 69 30.79 -37.97 28.92
C LEU A 69 29.56 -37.91 29.83
N VAL A 70 29.34 -36.74 30.44
CA VAL A 70 28.13 -36.43 31.21
C VAL A 70 26.92 -36.46 30.26
N PRO A 71 25.86 -37.22 30.57
CA PRO A 71 24.62 -37.18 29.80
C PRO A 71 24.07 -35.75 29.73
N ILE A 72 23.66 -35.30 28.55
CA ILE A 72 22.86 -34.07 28.43
C ILE A 72 21.49 -34.40 29.02
N GLU A 73 21.22 -33.95 30.24
CA GLU A 73 19.89 -34.03 30.84
C GLU A 73 18.99 -32.97 30.20
N GLU A 74 18.03 -33.41 29.39
CA GLU A 74 17.00 -32.52 28.85
C GLU A 74 15.86 -32.38 29.86
N ASP A 75 15.39 -31.14 30.07
CA ASP A 75 14.20 -30.91 30.87
C ASP A 75 12.98 -31.53 30.17
N ARG A 76 12.36 -32.52 30.82
CA ARG A 76 11.16 -33.21 30.30
C ARG A 76 10.01 -32.24 30.05
N ALA A 77 9.92 -31.14 30.81
CA ALA A 77 8.89 -30.12 30.63
C ALA A 77 9.11 -29.36 29.32
N ASP A 78 10.34 -28.91 29.06
CA ASP A 78 10.68 -28.18 27.83
C ASP A 78 10.49 -29.05 26.59
N LEU A 79 10.85 -30.32 26.67
CA LEU A 79 10.63 -31.28 25.58
C LEU A 79 9.15 -31.53 25.29
N ALA A 80 8.32 -31.64 26.33
CA ALA A 80 6.88 -31.80 26.19
C ALA A 80 6.23 -30.54 25.59
N GLU A 81 6.71 -29.36 25.97
CA GLU A 81 6.25 -28.10 25.40
C GLU A 81 6.65 -27.97 23.92
N LEU A 82 7.91 -28.26 23.59
CA LEU A 82 8.41 -28.27 22.23
C LEU A 82 7.56 -29.18 21.34
N GLU A 83 7.24 -30.38 21.83
CA GLU A 83 6.33 -31.30 21.15
C GLU A 83 4.94 -30.69 20.94
N GLY A 84 4.39 -30.05 21.96
CA GLY A 84 3.11 -29.34 21.90
C GLY A 84 3.09 -28.26 20.82
N LEU A 85 4.13 -27.42 20.76
CA LEU A 85 4.29 -26.35 19.76
C LEU A 85 4.41 -26.92 18.34
N LEU A 86 5.31 -27.89 18.14
CA LEU A 86 5.50 -28.54 16.84
C LEU A 86 4.20 -29.19 16.35
N LYS A 87 3.44 -29.85 17.24
CA LYS A 87 2.16 -30.47 16.89
C LYS A 87 1.08 -29.44 16.59
N LYS A 88 0.93 -28.40 17.41
CA LYS A 88 -0.07 -27.34 17.24
C LYS A 88 0.07 -26.65 15.89
N HIS A 89 1.31 -26.38 15.47
CA HIS A 89 1.61 -25.66 14.23
C HIS A 89 1.85 -26.58 13.02
N ASP A 90 1.78 -27.90 13.22
CA ASP A 90 2.06 -28.92 12.20
C ASP A 90 3.48 -28.77 11.61
N PHE A 91 4.45 -28.54 12.49
CA PHE A 91 5.86 -28.44 12.14
C PHE A 91 6.61 -29.76 12.37
N TRP A 92 7.74 -29.82 11.70
CA TRP A 92 8.73 -30.86 11.78
C TRP A 92 10.07 -30.23 12.13
N LEU A 93 10.71 -30.73 13.20
CA LEU A 93 12.04 -30.30 13.62
C LEU A 93 13.03 -31.41 13.29
N GLY A 94 14.01 -31.09 12.47
CA GLY A 94 15.10 -31.99 12.08
C GLY A 94 16.45 -31.30 12.24
N TYR A 95 17.52 -32.09 12.19
CA TYR A 95 18.90 -31.61 12.24
C TYR A 95 19.66 -32.18 11.05
N SER A 96 20.47 -31.35 10.39
CA SER A 96 21.44 -31.74 9.38
C SER A 96 22.84 -31.32 9.82
N HIS A 97 23.83 -32.19 9.65
CA HIS A 97 25.22 -31.84 9.95
C HIS A 97 25.77 -30.72 9.06
N LEU A 98 25.17 -30.50 7.88
CA LEU A 98 25.59 -29.46 6.94
C LEU A 98 24.95 -28.11 7.24
N LYS A 99 23.73 -28.12 7.77
CA LYS A 99 22.88 -26.91 7.85
C LYS A 99 22.38 -26.59 9.26
N GLY A 100 22.58 -27.47 10.24
CA GLY A 100 22.10 -27.34 11.59
C GLY A 100 20.62 -27.71 11.76
N TRP A 101 19.97 -27.13 12.78
CA TRP A 101 18.55 -27.35 13.06
C TRP A 101 17.65 -26.66 12.04
N ALA A 102 16.65 -27.39 11.58
CA ALA A 102 15.73 -26.95 10.56
C ALA A 102 14.26 -27.22 10.94
N LEU A 103 13.40 -26.23 10.69
CA LEU A 103 11.96 -26.32 10.86
C LEU A 103 11.26 -26.48 9.50
N LEU A 104 10.35 -27.45 9.39
CA LEU A 104 9.63 -27.79 8.16
C LEU A 104 8.11 -27.78 8.38
N ASP A 105 7.36 -27.15 7.47
CA ASP A 105 5.89 -27.11 7.49
C ASP A 105 5.30 -28.39 6.86
N ARG A 106 4.55 -29.18 7.66
CA ARG A 106 3.92 -30.43 7.22
C ARG A 106 2.73 -30.22 6.29
N LYS A 107 2.11 -29.02 6.28
CA LYS A 107 0.89 -28.76 5.48
C LYS A 107 1.18 -28.64 3.99
N LYS A 108 2.43 -28.36 3.61
CA LYS A 108 2.86 -28.17 2.23
C LYS A 108 3.26 -29.49 1.56
N ARG A 109 2.30 -30.40 1.42
CA ARG A 109 2.49 -31.71 0.76
C ARG A 109 2.77 -31.62 -0.74
N GLU A 110 2.52 -30.46 -1.33
CA GLU A 110 2.69 -30.17 -2.78
C GLU A 110 4.14 -30.13 -3.26
N TYR A 111 5.12 -30.09 -2.35
CA TYR A 111 6.53 -30.19 -2.70
C TYR A 111 7.01 -31.63 -2.59
N SER A 112 7.76 -32.11 -3.60
CA SER A 112 8.54 -33.34 -3.49
C SER A 112 9.51 -33.24 -2.31
N ASP A 113 9.83 -34.37 -1.66
CA ASP A 113 10.60 -34.39 -0.41
C ASP A 113 11.95 -33.65 -0.52
N TRP A 114 12.55 -33.59 -1.71
CA TRP A 114 13.84 -32.93 -1.98
C TRP A 114 13.72 -31.44 -2.39
N ASN A 115 12.53 -30.89 -2.65
CA ASN A 115 12.34 -29.47 -3.02
C ASN A 115 11.52 -28.69 -1.98
N ARG A 116 11.37 -29.26 -0.77
CA ARG A 116 10.68 -28.58 0.32
C ARG A 116 11.57 -27.50 0.93
N PRO A 117 11.12 -26.24 1.00
CA PRO A 117 11.83 -25.22 1.74
C PRO A 117 11.74 -25.51 3.25
N PHE A 118 12.85 -25.37 3.96
CA PHE A 118 12.93 -25.38 5.42
C PHE A 118 13.55 -24.09 5.92
N ILE A 119 13.37 -23.83 7.21
CA ILE A 119 13.89 -22.64 7.89
C ILE A 119 15.00 -23.10 8.81
N LEU A 120 16.19 -22.54 8.63
CA LEU A 120 17.33 -22.78 9.51
C LEU A 120 17.14 -21.96 10.78
N LEU A 121 17.21 -22.61 11.94
CA LEU A 121 16.98 -21.92 13.22
C LEU A 121 18.15 -21.00 13.60
N GLY A 122 19.36 -21.28 13.10
CA GLY A 122 20.55 -20.50 13.42
C GLY A 122 20.51 -19.06 12.88
N ASP A 123 20.09 -18.86 11.64
CA ASP A 123 20.05 -17.54 10.98
C ASP A 123 18.66 -17.15 10.44
N GLY A 124 17.66 -18.02 10.62
CA GLY A 124 16.32 -17.81 10.09
C GLY A 124 16.21 -17.89 8.57
N SER A 125 17.29 -18.27 7.87
CA SER A 125 17.31 -18.34 6.42
C SER A 125 16.46 -19.50 5.92
N ILE A 126 16.02 -19.37 4.67
CA ILE A 126 15.20 -20.37 4.01
C ILE A 126 16.08 -21.03 2.98
N ASP A 127 16.23 -22.33 3.12
CA ASP A 127 17.08 -23.10 2.23
C ASP A 127 16.32 -24.30 1.66
N ARG A 128 16.91 -24.90 0.63
CA ARG A 128 16.45 -26.13 0.00
C ARG A 128 17.65 -27.04 -0.09
N LEU A 129 17.42 -28.33 0.16
CA LEU A 129 18.45 -29.32 -0.12
C LEU A 129 18.50 -29.54 -1.63
N SER A 130 19.70 -29.48 -2.19
CA SER A 130 19.95 -30.04 -3.50
C SER A 130 19.70 -31.56 -3.46
N ARG A 131 19.39 -32.14 -4.61
CA ARG A 131 19.24 -33.60 -4.72
C ARG A 131 20.51 -34.35 -4.30
N ALA A 132 21.68 -33.73 -4.46
CA ALA A 132 22.98 -34.28 -4.04
C ALA A 132 23.12 -34.27 -2.51
N GLU A 133 22.87 -33.13 -1.85
CA GLU A 133 22.86 -33.03 -0.39
C GLU A 133 21.84 -34.01 0.21
N PHE A 134 20.68 -34.13 -0.41
CA PHE A 134 19.63 -35.08 -0.05
C PHE A 134 20.06 -36.55 -0.17
N SER A 135 21.02 -36.86 -1.06
CA SER A 135 21.52 -38.23 -1.30
C SER A 135 22.79 -38.59 -0.52
N CYS A 136 23.54 -37.61 -0.02
CA CYS A 136 24.81 -37.80 0.67
C CYS A 136 24.70 -37.95 2.20
N GLU A 137 23.49 -37.81 2.77
CA GLU A 137 23.31 -37.95 4.21
C GLU A 137 23.25 -39.44 4.64
N PRO A 138 23.99 -39.83 5.70
CA PRO A 138 23.98 -41.22 6.18
C PRO A 138 22.57 -41.63 6.59
N ASN A 139 22.02 -42.63 5.89
CA ASN A 139 20.65 -43.18 5.99
C ASN A 139 19.55 -42.53 5.12
N GLY A 140 19.90 -41.66 4.17
CA GLY A 140 18.94 -41.14 3.20
C GLY A 140 17.89 -40.20 3.80
N PRO A 141 17.10 -39.57 2.94
CA PRO A 141 16.69 -38.20 3.11
C PRO A 141 15.60 -38.10 4.16
N TRP A 142 15.81 -37.32 5.21
CA TRP A 142 14.69 -36.82 6.02
C TRP A 142 13.62 -37.91 6.30
N ARG A 143 14.03 -39.10 6.77
CA ARG A 143 13.22 -39.61 7.89
C ARG A 143 13.32 -38.47 8.86
N LEU A 144 12.20 -37.81 9.08
CA LEU A 144 12.10 -36.88 10.16
C LEU A 144 12.23 -37.71 11.40
N ASN A 145 13.48 -37.91 11.75
CA ASN A 145 13.97 -38.32 13.03
C ASN A 145 13.82 -37.08 13.89
N TYR A 146 12.55 -36.65 13.98
CA TYR A 146 11.86 -36.14 15.14
C TYR A 146 12.86 -36.13 16.26
N TRP A 147 13.44 -34.97 16.57
CA TRP A 147 14.51 -34.72 17.55
C TRP A 147 14.72 -35.84 18.62
N LYS A 148 13.64 -36.46 19.10
CA LYS A 148 13.57 -37.77 19.78
C LYS A 148 14.34 -38.98 19.17
N LYS A 149 14.68 -39.01 17.89
CA LYS A 149 15.32 -40.15 17.17
C LYS A 149 16.76 -39.84 16.75
N ILE A 150 17.26 -38.66 17.10
CA ILE A 150 18.65 -38.28 16.87
C ILE A 150 19.52 -39.12 17.82
N ASP A 151 20.55 -39.78 17.28
CA ASP A 151 21.49 -40.57 18.06
C ASP A 151 22.30 -39.67 19.04
N GLY A 152 22.92 -40.29 20.05
CA GLY A 152 23.64 -39.53 21.07
C GLY A 152 24.83 -38.72 20.56
N THR A 153 25.46 -39.12 19.45
CA THR A 153 26.59 -38.39 18.86
C THR A 153 26.12 -37.15 18.14
N THR A 154 25.08 -37.28 17.33
CA THR A 154 24.45 -36.15 16.63
C THR A 154 23.83 -35.18 17.62
N ARG A 155 23.19 -35.65 18.70
CA ARG A 155 22.64 -34.79 19.76
C ARG A 155 23.70 -33.96 20.46
N ARG A 156 24.90 -34.51 20.68
CA ARG A 156 26.03 -33.75 21.25
C ARG A 156 26.53 -32.65 20.32
N ALA A 157 26.62 -32.94 19.02
CA ALA A 157 27.03 -31.94 18.03
C ALA A 157 25.96 -30.86 17.82
N ALA A 158 24.69 -31.22 17.95
CA ALA A 158 23.55 -30.34 17.69
C ALA A 158 23.16 -29.43 18.87
N GLY A 159 23.55 -29.76 20.09
CA GLY A 159 22.98 -29.15 21.30
C GLY A 159 21.62 -29.78 21.68
N SER A 160 21.05 -29.38 22.82
CA SER A 160 19.75 -29.91 23.23
C SER A 160 18.63 -29.31 22.40
N ALA A 161 17.61 -30.11 22.10
CA ALA A 161 16.41 -29.59 21.45
C ALA A 161 15.65 -28.59 22.33
N SER A 162 15.78 -28.65 23.66
CA SER A 162 15.17 -27.69 24.58
C SER A 162 15.79 -26.30 24.46
N ASP A 163 17.07 -26.20 24.09
CA ASP A 163 17.75 -24.90 23.88
C ASP A 163 17.10 -24.09 22.75
N LEU A 164 16.47 -24.79 21.79
CA LEU A 164 15.75 -24.19 20.66
C LEU A 164 14.33 -23.73 21.01
N LEU A 165 13.82 -24.06 22.21
CA LEU A 165 12.44 -23.76 22.58
C LEU A 165 12.16 -22.26 22.52
N GLN A 166 13.09 -21.42 22.99
CA GLN A 166 12.95 -19.97 22.93
C GLN A 166 12.95 -19.45 21.48
N GLU A 167 13.83 -19.97 20.62
CA GLU A 167 13.91 -19.59 19.21
C GLU A 167 12.64 -19.99 18.45
N ILE A 168 12.13 -21.20 18.70
CA ILE A 168 10.88 -21.70 18.09
C ILE A 168 9.67 -20.89 18.57
N ARG A 169 9.61 -20.52 19.86
CA ARG A 169 8.57 -19.61 20.38
C ARG A 169 8.64 -18.25 19.68
N ARG A 170 9.83 -17.64 19.60
CA ARG A 170 10.06 -16.37 18.90
C ARG A 170 9.59 -16.45 17.45
N TYR A 171 9.99 -17.51 16.75
CA TYR A 171 9.62 -17.77 15.37
C TYR A 171 8.10 -17.93 15.17
N ILE A 172 7.44 -18.72 16.02
CA ILE A 172 5.98 -18.91 15.97
C ILE A 172 5.27 -17.59 16.22
N GLN A 173 5.69 -16.83 17.23
CA GLN A 173 5.09 -15.54 17.57
C GLN A 173 5.22 -14.55 16.41
N GLN A 174 6.38 -14.44 15.79
CA GLN A 174 6.59 -13.60 14.61
C GLN A 174 5.72 -14.04 13.42
N THR A 175 5.62 -15.35 13.19
CA THR A 175 4.78 -15.91 12.11
C THR A 175 3.29 -15.64 12.35
N GLU A 176 2.82 -15.79 13.59
CA GLU A 176 1.44 -15.48 13.98
C GLU A 176 1.15 -13.98 13.84
N GLN A 177 2.05 -13.11 14.28
CA GLN A 177 1.93 -11.65 14.10
C GLN A 177 1.88 -11.26 12.63
N ALA A 178 2.79 -11.78 11.80
CA ALA A 178 2.80 -11.56 10.36
C ALA A 178 1.54 -12.12 9.68
N GLY A 179 1.06 -13.28 10.12
CA GLY A 179 -0.18 -13.90 9.65
C GLY A 179 -1.42 -13.07 9.98
N GLN A 180 -1.50 -12.51 11.19
CA GLN A 180 -2.56 -11.58 11.59
C GLN A 180 -2.51 -10.28 10.78
N LEU A 181 -1.33 -9.70 10.60
CA LEU A 181 -1.13 -8.50 9.78
C LEU A 181 -1.59 -8.77 8.34
N ARG A 182 -1.24 -9.93 7.77
CA ARG A 182 -1.69 -10.35 6.44
C ARG A 182 -3.19 -10.59 6.36
N ALA A 183 -3.79 -11.26 7.33
CA ALA A 183 -5.23 -11.47 7.35
C ALA A 183 -5.97 -10.12 7.38
N LYS A 184 -5.46 -9.16 8.15
CA LYS A 184 -5.93 -7.78 8.17
C LYS A 184 -5.76 -7.09 6.81
N LEU A 185 -4.59 -7.22 6.17
CA LEU A 185 -4.33 -6.71 4.82
C LEU A 185 -5.32 -7.26 3.79
N VAL A 186 -5.56 -8.56 3.82
CA VAL A 186 -6.50 -9.23 2.90
C VAL A 186 -7.92 -8.75 3.15
N ALA A 187 -8.34 -8.60 4.42
CA ALA A 187 -9.65 -8.08 4.77
C ALA A 187 -9.82 -6.63 4.31
N ASP A 188 -8.84 -5.76 4.57
CA ASP A 188 -8.85 -4.35 4.15
C ASP A 188 -8.88 -4.25 2.61
N ARG A 189 -8.07 -5.06 1.90
CA ARG A 189 -8.07 -5.14 0.44
C ARG A 189 -9.41 -5.60 -0.14
N ASN A 190 -10.03 -6.61 0.47
CA ASN A 190 -11.35 -7.08 0.03
C ASN A 190 -12.43 -6.01 0.27
N GLY A 191 -12.31 -5.25 1.37
CA GLY A 191 -13.17 -4.09 1.64
C GLY A 191 -13.00 -2.98 0.59
N ASP A 192 -11.76 -2.68 0.17
CA ASP A 192 -11.49 -1.76 -0.93
C ASP A 192 -12.20 -2.22 -2.22
N PHE A 193 -11.92 -3.45 -2.67
CA PHE A 193 -12.49 -3.98 -3.91
C PHE A 193 -14.02 -4.02 -3.88
N ALA A 194 -14.63 -4.35 -2.73
CA ALA A 194 -16.08 -4.38 -2.58
C ALA A 194 -16.74 -3.00 -2.72
N THR A 195 -16.00 -1.91 -2.53
CA THR A 195 -16.52 -0.54 -2.59
C THR A 195 -16.12 0.21 -3.85
N ARG A 196 -15.24 -0.35 -4.68
CA ARG A 196 -14.81 0.33 -5.91
C ARG A 196 -15.96 0.54 -6.86
N ILE A 197 -15.91 1.70 -7.50
CA ILE A 197 -16.91 2.14 -8.45
C ILE A 197 -16.33 1.88 -9.85
N GLY A 198 -16.90 0.88 -10.51
CA GLY A 198 -16.65 0.59 -11.90
C GLY A 198 -17.41 1.54 -12.83
N GLU A 199 -17.35 1.24 -14.12
CA GLU A 199 -18.37 1.75 -15.04
C GLU A 199 -19.68 0.95 -14.82
N PRO A 200 -20.85 1.53 -15.12
CA PRO A 200 -22.10 0.77 -15.11
C PRO A 200 -21.98 -0.47 -16.01
N SER A 201 -22.72 -1.53 -15.66
CA SER A 201 -22.76 -2.75 -16.46
C SER A 201 -23.17 -2.43 -17.89
N PHE A 202 -22.59 -3.16 -18.84
CA PHE A 202 -22.99 -3.08 -20.24
C PHE A 202 -24.50 -3.35 -20.38
N ASP A 203 -25.17 -2.47 -21.12
CA ASP A 203 -26.59 -2.56 -21.42
C ASP A 203 -26.77 -2.42 -22.94
N GLU A 204 -27.18 -3.52 -23.59
CA GLU A 204 -27.33 -3.59 -25.04
C GLU A 204 -28.38 -2.59 -25.57
N GLU A 205 -29.39 -2.24 -24.76
CA GLU A 205 -30.39 -1.24 -25.14
C GLU A 205 -29.79 0.16 -25.22
N ILE A 206 -28.81 0.49 -24.36
CA ILE A 206 -28.13 1.78 -24.43
C ILE A 206 -27.27 1.84 -25.70
N TYR A 207 -26.50 0.79 -25.97
CA TYR A 207 -25.54 0.75 -27.09
C TYR A 207 -26.18 0.70 -28.48
N SER A 208 -27.45 0.32 -28.59
CA SER A 208 -28.20 0.30 -29.86
C SER A 208 -28.84 1.64 -30.24
N THR A 209 -28.71 2.67 -29.41
CA THR A 209 -29.27 4.01 -29.67
C THR A 209 -28.38 4.89 -30.56
N CYS A 210 -28.93 6.01 -31.04
CA CYS A 210 -28.14 7.01 -31.76
C CYS A 210 -27.10 7.66 -30.83
N GLY A 211 -26.02 8.23 -31.39
CA GLY A 211 -24.89 8.70 -30.58
C GLY A 211 -25.23 9.71 -29.48
N LEU A 212 -26.17 10.63 -29.70
CA LEU A 212 -26.58 11.60 -28.67
C LEU A 212 -27.38 10.92 -27.55
N GLU A 213 -28.36 10.09 -27.92
CA GLU A 213 -29.17 9.32 -26.96
C GLU A 213 -28.32 8.35 -26.15
N PHE A 214 -27.31 7.73 -26.77
CA PHE A 214 -26.32 6.89 -26.09
C PHE A 214 -25.62 7.68 -24.99
N HIS A 215 -25.11 8.88 -25.29
CA HIS A 215 -24.41 9.71 -24.30
C HIS A 215 -25.31 10.13 -23.14
N GLU A 216 -26.57 10.47 -23.40
CA GLU A 216 -27.55 10.86 -22.38
C GLU A 216 -27.90 9.68 -21.47
N LYS A 217 -28.30 8.53 -22.06
CA LYS A 217 -28.61 7.31 -21.32
C LYS A 217 -27.41 6.79 -20.54
N TRP A 218 -26.22 6.83 -21.13
CA TRP A 218 -25.00 6.43 -20.45
C TRP A 218 -24.65 7.35 -19.27
N ALA A 219 -24.83 8.68 -19.43
CA ALA A 219 -24.63 9.63 -18.34
C ALA A 219 -25.65 9.42 -17.21
N GLU A 220 -26.91 9.12 -17.53
CA GLU A 220 -27.95 8.78 -16.56
C GLU A 220 -27.66 7.46 -15.84
N ALA A 221 -27.32 6.40 -16.56
CA ALA A 221 -26.94 5.11 -16.01
C ALA A 221 -25.73 5.23 -15.07
N ARG A 222 -24.71 6.01 -15.47
CA ARG A 222 -23.55 6.31 -14.62
C ARG A 222 -23.95 7.09 -13.37
N ARG A 223 -24.82 8.09 -13.49
CA ARG A 223 -25.32 8.86 -12.34
C ARG A 223 -26.04 7.94 -11.36
N ALA A 224 -26.97 7.12 -11.84
CA ALA A 224 -27.70 6.15 -11.02
C ALA A 224 -26.75 5.15 -10.33
N HIS A 225 -25.77 4.62 -11.07
CA HIS A 225 -24.72 3.76 -10.51
C HIS A 225 -23.95 4.45 -9.38
N TYR A 226 -23.56 5.72 -9.57
CA TYR A 226 -22.82 6.47 -8.55
C TYR A 226 -23.70 6.81 -7.35
N THR A 227 -24.98 7.15 -7.55
CA THR A 227 -25.94 7.40 -6.47
C THR A 227 -26.04 6.19 -5.54
N GLN A 228 -25.98 4.97 -6.09
CA GLN A 228 -26.03 3.74 -5.32
C GLN A 228 -24.70 3.39 -4.64
N THR A 229 -23.57 3.55 -5.34
CA THR A 229 -22.27 2.98 -4.91
C THR A 229 -21.36 3.98 -4.18
N LEU A 230 -21.44 5.27 -4.52
CA LEU A 230 -20.54 6.30 -4.01
C LEU A 230 -20.62 6.53 -2.49
N PRO A 231 -21.79 6.51 -1.83
CA PRO A 231 -21.86 6.71 -0.39
C PRO A 231 -21.01 5.69 0.39
N CYS A 232 -21.08 4.41 0.02
CA CYS A 232 -20.33 3.35 0.69
C CYS A 232 -18.83 3.45 0.40
N ARG A 233 -18.45 3.84 -0.83
CA ARG A 233 -17.05 4.13 -1.18
C ARG A 233 -16.48 5.30 -0.40
N ALA A 234 -17.20 6.40 -0.31
CA ALA A 234 -16.76 7.58 0.44
C ALA A 234 -16.57 7.25 1.93
N GLU A 235 -17.50 6.52 2.54
CA GLU A 235 -17.37 6.12 3.95
C GLU A 235 -16.17 5.19 4.20
N TRP A 236 -15.93 4.24 3.29
CA TRP A 236 -14.75 3.39 3.34
C TRP A 236 -13.47 4.23 3.24
N LEU A 237 -13.39 5.17 2.28
CA LEU A 237 -12.24 6.05 2.10
C LEU A 237 -11.98 6.96 3.31
N ARG A 238 -13.01 7.46 3.99
CA ARG A 238 -12.86 8.21 5.26
C ARG A 238 -12.26 7.35 6.35
N THR A 239 -12.81 6.15 6.54
CA THR A 239 -12.31 5.21 7.54
C THR A 239 -10.86 4.83 7.25
N TRP A 240 -10.55 4.65 5.97
CA TRP A 240 -9.21 4.34 5.49
C TRP A 240 -8.22 5.49 5.73
N ALA A 241 -8.61 6.72 5.41
CA ALA A 241 -7.79 7.91 5.64
C ALA A 241 -7.39 8.07 7.12
N LYS A 242 -8.32 7.82 8.04
CA LYS A 242 -8.03 7.80 9.49
C LYS A 242 -6.98 6.77 9.87
N LYS A 243 -7.05 5.57 9.30
CA LYS A 243 -6.04 4.51 9.52
C LYS A 243 -4.67 4.92 8.99
N ILE A 244 -4.60 5.48 7.77
CA ILE A 244 -3.36 5.99 7.18
C ILE A 244 -2.74 7.08 8.06
N ASN A 245 -3.54 8.03 8.52
CA ASN A 245 -3.08 9.10 9.41
C ASN A 245 -2.60 8.58 10.77
N ALA A 246 -3.22 7.52 11.30
CA ALA A 246 -2.78 6.84 12.52
C ALA A 246 -1.50 6.00 12.34
N GLY A 247 -0.82 6.09 11.19
CA GLY A 247 0.44 5.41 10.95
C GLY A 247 0.28 3.93 10.60
N ALA A 248 -0.89 3.52 10.10
CA ALA A 248 -1.06 2.17 9.57
C ALA A 248 -0.23 1.97 8.29
N ALA A 249 1.08 1.76 8.46
CA ALA A 249 2.04 1.51 7.40
C ALA A 249 1.95 0.05 6.91
N GLY A 250 2.30 -0.16 5.64
CA GLY A 250 2.34 -1.50 5.02
C GLY A 250 0.98 -2.03 4.57
N LEU A 251 -0.11 -1.26 4.73
CA LEU A 251 -1.43 -1.61 4.22
C LEU A 251 -1.80 -0.96 2.90
N GLU A 252 -0.84 -0.44 2.15
CA GLU A 252 -1.13 -0.09 0.77
C GLU A 252 -1.65 -1.33 0.04
N PRO A 253 -2.83 -1.25 -0.58
CA PRO A 253 -3.25 -2.29 -1.46
C PRO A 253 -2.14 -2.58 -2.48
N THR A 254 -1.81 -3.84 -2.76
CA THR A 254 -0.63 -4.23 -3.57
C THR A 254 -0.59 -3.65 -5.00
N TRP A 255 -1.67 -3.01 -5.45
CA TRP A 255 -1.81 -2.37 -6.75
C TRP A 255 -1.66 -0.84 -6.68
N SER A 256 -1.75 -0.23 -5.49
CA SER A 256 -1.48 1.19 -5.34
C SER A 256 0.03 1.40 -5.24
N ARG A 257 0.52 2.40 -5.98
CA ARG A 257 1.92 2.85 -5.95
C ARG A 257 2.09 4.11 -5.10
N GLY A 258 1.11 4.42 -4.27
CA GLY A 258 1.02 5.64 -3.49
C GLY A 258 2.17 5.87 -2.54
N ILE A 259 2.73 4.85 -1.87
CA ILE A 259 3.93 5.04 -1.01
C ILE A 259 5.14 5.39 -1.88
N VAL A 260 5.29 4.73 -3.03
CA VAL A 260 6.36 5.03 -3.99
C VAL A 260 6.19 6.45 -4.54
N THR A 261 4.96 6.84 -4.89
CA THR A 261 4.62 8.19 -5.34
C THR A 261 4.87 9.24 -4.26
N GLU A 262 4.41 9.00 -3.02
CA GLU A 262 4.60 9.91 -1.89
C GLU A 262 6.09 10.17 -1.66
N ARG A 263 6.89 9.10 -1.65
CA ARG A 263 8.35 9.20 -1.55
C ARG A 263 8.94 9.95 -2.75
N HIS A 264 8.53 9.62 -3.97
CA HIS A 264 9.00 10.28 -5.18
C HIS A 264 8.72 11.79 -5.14
N LEU A 265 7.53 12.19 -4.71
CA LEU A 265 7.15 13.60 -4.54
C LEU A 265 8.02 14.29 -3.49
N SER A 266 8.18 13.65 -2.33
CA SER A 266 9.03 14.16 -1.25
C SER A 266 10.48 14.32 -1.67
N ASP A 267 11.06 13.31 -2.35
CA ASP A 267 12.43 13.31 -2.84
C ASP A 267 12.66 14.41 -3.90
N ASN A 268 11.60 14.80 -4.61
CA ASN A 268 11.59 15.91 -5.58
C ASN A 268 11.11 17.24 -4.96
N GLY A 269 11.13 17.36 -3.64
CA GLY A 269 10.85 18.61 -2.91
C GLY A 269 9.37 19.03 -2.91
N VAL A 270 8.43 18.19 -3.34
CA VAL A 270 7.00 18.47 -3.25
C VAL A 270 6.50 18.01 -1.88
N GLY A 271 6.21 18.94 -0.98
CA GLY A 271 5.73 18.61 0.37
C GLY A 271 4.22 18.48 0.51
N HIS A 272 3.44 19.07 -0.40
CA HIS A 272 1.98 19.14 -0.30
C HIS A 272 1.33 19.16 -1.68
N LEU A 273 0.06 18.76 -1.72
CA LEU A 273 -0.82 18.89 -2.88
C LEU A 273 -1.85 19.98 -2.65
N TRP A 274 -2.29 20.65 -3.71
CA TRP A 274 -3.12 21.84 -3.58
C TRP A 274 -4.41 21.71 -4.39
N HIS A 275 -5.53 22.05 -3.77
CA HIS A 275 -6.79 22.27 -4.45
C HIS A 275 -7.19 23.72 -4.22
N PHE A 276 -7.78 24.40 -5.21
CA PHE A 276 -8.38 25.71 -4.99
C PHE A 276 -9.88 25.63 -5.24
N THR A 277 -10.63 26.40 -4.46
CA THR A 277 -12.09 26.44 -4.54
C THR A 277 -12.60 27.80 -4.08
N ASP A 278 -13.91 28.03 -4.15
CA ASP A 278 -14.53 29.23 -3.60
C ASP A 278 -14.83 29.04 -2.10
N ILE A 279 -14.70 30.09 -1.29
CA ILE A 279 -14.99 30.05 0.15
C ILE A 279 -16.38 29.49 0.47
N ARG A 280 -17.37 29.71 -0.41
CA ARG A 280 -18.74 29.18 -0.26
C ARG A 280 -18.79 27.66 -0.24
N ASN A 281 -17.80 26.99 -0.83
CA ASN A 281 -17.73 25.52 -0.87
C ASN A 281 -17.24 24.91 0.44
N LEU A 282 -16.65 25.69 1.34
CA LEU A 282 -16.09 25.12 2.57
C LEU A 282 -17.16 24.45 3.44
N ALA A 283 -18.33 25.06 3.56
CA ALA A 283 -19.44 24.50 4.33
C ALA A 283 -19.93 23.14 3.77
N PRO A 284 -20.28 23.02 2.47
CA PRO A 284 -20.68 21.72 1.90
C PRO A 284 -19.53 20.70 1.91
N ILE A 285 -18.28 21.09 1.67
CA ILE A 285 -17.11 20.18 1.74
C ILE A 285 -16.98 19.58 3.15
N ARG A 286 -17.11 20.39 4.21
CA ARG A 286 -17.07 19.91 5.60
C ARG A 286 -18.24 18.99 5.92
N ARG A 287 -19.46 19.36 5.51
CA ARG A 287 -20.66 18.52 5.67
C ARG A 287 -20.51 17.15 4.98
N ALA A 288 -19.89 17.15 3.80
CA ALA A 288 -19.54 15.97 3.03
C ALA A 288 -18.32 15.20 3.55
N GLY A 289 -17.57 15.75 4.52
CA GLY A 289 -16.33 15.19 5.05
C GLY A 289 -15.15 15.15 4.08
N GLY A 290 -15.24 15.80 2.92
CA GLY A 290 -14.28 15.64 1.82
C GLY A 290 -14.69 16.34 0.53
N LEU A 291 -13.78 16.34 -0.45
CA LEU A 291 -14.06 16.78 -1.81
C LEU A 291 -14.66 15.62 -2.60
N TYR A 292 -15.79 15.86 -3.26
CA TYR A 292 -16.32 14.94 -4.27
C TYR A 292 -15.90 15.39 -5.67
N SER A 293 -15.69 14.43 -6.56
CA SER A 293 -15.59 14.71 -7.98
C SER A 293 -16.89 15.29 -8.51
N TRP A 294 -16.84 15.91 -9.69
CA TRP A 294 -18.02 16.56 -10.24
C TRP A 294 -19.16 15.56 -10.52
N ALA A 295 -18.84 14.40 -11.07
CA ALA A 295 -19.80 13.31 -11.24
C ALA A 295 -20.38 12.86 -9.89
N GLY A 296 -19.56 12.85 -8.83
CA GLY A 296 -19.98 12.52 -7.48
C GLY A 296 -20.95 13.54 -6.87
N LEU A 297 -20.69 14.83 -7.03
CA LEU A 297 -21.60 15.90 -6.58
C LEU A 297 -22.98 15.76 -7.22
N GLY A 298 -23.03 15.52 -8.54
CA GLY A 298 -24.28 15.31 -9.27
C GLY A 298 -25.03 14.05 -8.83
N ALA A 299 -24.31 12.95 -8.61
CA ALA A 299 -24.90 11.69 -8.16
C ALA A 299 -25.47 11.75 -6.73
N LEU A 300 -24.88 12.57 -5.86
CA LEU A 300 -25.32 12.75 -4.47
C LEU A 300 -26.33 13.89 -4.30
N GLY A 301 -26.70 14.58 -5.38
CA GLY A 301 -27.64 15.70 -5.33
C GLY A 301 -27.10 16.92 -4.57
N ILE A 302 -25.77 17.09 -4.49
CA ILE A 302 -25.13 18.22 -3.83
C ILE A 302 -25.11 19.40 -4.81
N SER A 303 -26.18 20.21 -4.78
CA SER A 303 -26.38 21.35 -5.68
C SER A 303 -25.91 22.69 -5.11
N ASP A 304 -25.56 22.76 -3.83
CA ASP A 304 -25.07 23.96 -3.15
C ASP A 304 -23.55 24.20 -3.35
N ALA A 305 -22.88 23.37 -4.16
CA ALA A 305 -21.49 23.57 -4.55
C ALA A 305 -21.37 24.67 -5.63
N TYR A 306 -20.64 25.73 -5.31
CA TYR A 306 -20.28 26.80 -6.23
C TYR A 306 -19.16 26.37 -7.18
N MET A 307 -19.47 26.23 -8.46
CA MET A 307 -18.53 25.73 -9.45
C MET A 307 -17.73 26.86 -10.11
N LEU A 308 -16.40 26.71 -10.14
CA LEU A 308 -15.51 27.64 -10.85
C LEU A 308 -15.33 27.30 -12.34
N ALA A 309 -15.76 26.11 -12.77
CA ALA A 309 -15.66 25.65 -14.15
C ALA A 309 -16.89 26.05 -14.98
N ASN A 310 -16.66 26.60 -16.16
CA ASN A 310 -17.70 26.88 -17.14
C ASN A 310 -18.19 25.60 -17.87
N ASP A 311 -19.28 25.72 -18.61
CA ASP A 311 -19.95 24.61 -19.28
C ASP A 311 -19.04 23.87 -20.26
N PHE A 312 -18.16 24.60 -20.95
CA PHE A 312 -17.19 24.04 -21.87
C PHE A 312 -16.11 23.19 -21.18
N SER A 313 -15.54 23.68 -20.08
CA SER A 313 -14.55 22.91 -19.31
C SER A 313 -15.18 21.63 -18.76
N ARG A 314 -16.43 21.76 -18.28
CA ARG A 314 -17.22 20.64 -17.78
C ARG A 314 -17.50 19.60 -18.87
N SER A 315 -17.92 20.02 -20.06
CA SER A 315 -18.14 19.07 -21.17
C SER A 315 -16.85 18.39 -21.61
N CYS A 316 -15.71 19.08 -21.58
CA CYS A 316 -14.41 18.48 -21.85
C CYS A 316 -14.04 17.41 -20.82
N ASP A 317 -14.21 17.71 -19.52
CA ASP A 317 -13.94 16.75 -18.46
C ASP A 317 -14.86 15.53 -18.59
N ALA A 318 -16.17 15.71 -18.80
CA ALA A 318 -17.11 14.60 -18.99
C ALA A 318 -16.76 13.72 -20.20
N ARG A 319 -16.42 14.34 -21.34
CA ARG A 319 -16.04 13.61 -22.56
C ARG A 319 -14.76 12.79 -22.37
N LEU A 320 -13.83 13.28 -21.57
CA LEU A 320 -12.56 12.60 -21.27
C LEU A 320 -12.67 11.68 -20.03
N GLY A 321 -13.86 11.61 -19.41
CA GLY A 321 -14.10 10.86 -18.18
C GLY A 321 -13.33 11.41 -16.97
N ARG A 322 -12.98 12.69 -16.97
CA ARG A 322 -12.19 13.35 -15.92
C ARG A 322 -13.07 14.02 -14.86
N ASP A 323 -14.36 14.15 -15.15
CA ASP A 323 -15.41 14.58 -14.22
C ASP A 323 -15.55 13.67 -12.99
N ARG A 324 -15.05 12.44 -13.07
CA ARG A 324 -15.02 11.48 -11.95
C ARG A 324 -13.83 11.64 -11.00
N TYR A 325 -12.93 12.61 -11.20
CA TYR A 325 -11.78 12.84 -10.32
C TYR A 325 -11.87 14.15 -9.54
N VAL A 326 -11.30 14.13 -8.34
CA VAL A 326 -10.87 15.33 -7.61
C VAL A 326 -9.46 15.65 -8.06
N ARG A 327 -9.24 16.87 -8.53
CA ARG A 327 -7.94 17.32 -9.08
C ARG A 327 -7.17 18.12 -8.05
N LEU A 328 -5.91 17.76 -7.87
CA LEU A 328 -4.94 18.45 -7.04
C LEU A 328 -3.75 18.86 -7.91
N SER A 329 -3.20 20.03 -7.67
CA SER A 329 -1.97 20.52 -8.31
C SER A 329 -0.76 20.28 -7.41
N PHE A 330 0.41 20.03 -8.02
CA PHE A 330 1.68 19.98 -7.29
C PHE A 330 2.09 21.35 -6.74
N ILE A 331 1.63 22.41 -7.41
CA ILE A 331 1.85 23.79 -6.99
C ILE A 331 0.50 24.49 -6.72
N PRO A 332 0.42 25.38 -5.73
CA PRO A 332 -0.80 26.14 -5.44
C PRO A 332 -1.14 27.21 -6.50
N ASN A 333 -0.15 27.59 -7.30
CA ASN A 333 -0.25 28.64 -8.33
C ASN A 333 -0.15 28.07 -9.75
N SER A 334 -0.92 27.03 -10.03
CA SER A 334 -1.02 26.51 -11.40
C SER A 334 -1.51 27.62 -12.34
N TRP A 335 -1.19 27.51 -13.63
CA TRP A 335 -1.67 28.50 -14.61
C TRP A 335 -3.19 28.58 -14.65
N PHE A 336 -3.85 27.43 -14.44
CA PHE A 336 -5.30 27.40 -14.36
C PHE A 336 -5.83 28.27 -13.19
N PHE A 337 -5.19 28.18 -12.03
CA PHE A 337 -5.51 29.08 -10.91
C PHE A 337 -5.31 30.56 -11.28
N GLN A 338 -4.19 30.91 -11.94
CA GLN A 338 -3.94 32.30 -12.37
C GLN A 338 -5.01 32.85 -13.31
N ARG A 339 -5.62 31.99 -14.12
CA ARG A 339 -6.72 32.37 -15.01
C ARG A 339 -8.03 32.59 -14.24
N VAL A 340 -8.31 31.74 -13.24
CA VAL A 340 -9.58 31.74 -12.52
C VAL A 340 -9.63 32.76 -11.38
N ARG A 341 -8.49 33.08 -10.75
CA ARG A 341 -8.42 33.95 -9.56
C ARG A 341 -9.03 35.34 -9.76
N TRP A 342 -9.03 35.85 -10.98
CA TRP A 342 -9.61 37.16 -11.31
C TRP A 342 -11.14 37.14 -11.26
N SER A 343 -11.76 36.00 -11.57
CA SER A 343 -13.21 35.81 -11.57
C SER A 343 -13.73 35.23 -10.24
N CYS A 344 -12.85 34.77 -9.36
CA CYS A 344 -13.18 34.23 -8.04
C CYS A 344 -12.48 35.06 -6.95
N PRO A 345 -13.09 36.19 -6.54
CA PRO A 345 -12.47 37.09 -5.57
C PRO A 345 -12.32 36.47 -4.16
N GLN A 346 -13.08 35.42 -3.85
CA GLN A 346 -13.05 34.73 -2.56
C GLN A 346 -12.51 33.30 -2.71
N ALA A 347 -11.49 33.13 -3.54
CA ALA A 347 -10.81 31.85 -3.71
C ALA A 347 -10.02 31.49 -2.44
N VAL A 348 -10.04 30.22 -2.09
CA VAL A 348 -9.27 29.61 -1.00
C VAL A 348 -8.51 28.41 -1.52
N TRP A 349 -7.34 28.14 -0.93
CA TRP A 349 -6.62 26.88 -1.14
C TRP A 349 -6.89 25.91 -0.01
N LEU A 350 -7.05 24.65 -0.38
CA LEU A 350 -6.99 23.50 0.49
C LEU A 350 -5.63 22.82 0.27
N ARG A 351 -4.86 22.67 1.34
CA ARG A 351 -3.55 22.00 1.32
C ARG A 351 -3.71 20.57 1.79
N PHE A 352 -3.37 19.60 0.95
CA PHE A 352 -3.44 18.18 1.27
C PHE A 352 -2.07 17.58 1.51
N SER A 353 -2.00 16.66 2.47
CA SER A 353 -0.84 15.80 2.70
C SER A 353 -0.57 14.90 1.50
N LEU A 354 0.70 14.61 1.22
CA LEU A 354 1.08 13.66 0.17
C LEU A 354 0.47 12.27 0.40
N LYS A 355 0.20 11.89 1.65
CA LYS A 355 -0.47 10.63 2.00
C LYS A 355 -1.80 10.43 1.27
N ALA A 356 -2.44 11.49 0.78
CA ALA A 356 -3.64 11.38 -0.05
C ALA A 356 -3.44 10.48 -1.29
N VAL A 357 -2.23 10.39 -1.84
CA VAL A 357 -1.96 9.54 -3.02
C VAL A 357 -1.96 8.04 -2.70
N THR A 358 -1.97 7.67 -1.42
CA THR A 358 -2.03 6.28 -0.93
C THR A 358 -3.45 5.71 -0.90
N LEU A 359 -4.46 6.48 -1.31
CA LEU A 359 -5.85 6.01 -1.49
C LEU A 359 -5.99 5.01 -2.66
N GLY A 360 -5.00 4.97 -3.55
CA GLY A 360 -4.81 3.93 -4.56
C GLY A 360 -5.49 4.18 -5.90
N GLU A 361 -6.69 4.77 -5.97
CA GLU A 361 -7.32 5.14 -7.24
C GLU A 361 -6.86 6.54 -7.67
N VAL A 362 -5.59 6.64 -8.07
CA VAL A 362 -4.93 7.90 -8.39
C VAL A 362 -4.30 7.84 -9.78
N ASP A 363 -4.67 8.81 -10.62
CA ASP A 363 -4.05 9.06 -11.92
C ASP A 363 -3.28 10.38 -11.88
N TYR A 364 -2.42 10.59 -12.87
CA TYR A 364 -1.59 11.78 -12.98
C TYR A 364 -1.62 12.34 -14.41
N SER A 365 -1.47 13.66 -14.54
CA SER A 365 -1.46 14.34 -15.84
C SER A 365 -0.22 15.22 -16.01
N LEU A 366 0.45 15.14 -17.17
CA LEU A 366 1.54 16.06 -17.52
C LEU A 366 0.91 17.26 -18.22
N GLY A 367 0.68 18.32 -17.46
CA GLY A 367 -0.11 19.47 -17.87
C GLY A 367 -1.59 19.33 -17.52
N ASN A 368 -2.36 20.32 -17.98
CA ASN A 368 -3.75 20.52 -17.56
C ASN A 368 -4.62 19.32 -17.96
N ALA A 369 -5.14 18.60 -16.96
CA ALA A 369 -6.07 17.50 -17.16
C ALA A 369 -7.46 17.94 -17.65
N ALA A 370 -7.71 19.17 -18.11
CA ALA A 370 -8.88 19.49 -18.94
C ALA A 370 -8.55 19.43 -20.45
N SER A 371 -7.26 19.38 -20.80
CA SER A 371 -6.81 19.42 -22.20
C SER A 371 -7.03 18.08 -22.89
N GLY A 372 -7.58 18.09 -24.10
CA GLY A 372 -7.86 16.89 -24.90
C GLY A 372 -6.63 16.09 -25.32
N PHE A 373 -5.42 16.65 -25.18
CA PHE A 373 -4.17 16.02 -25.62
C PHE A 373 -3.35 15.42 -24.48
N VAL A 374 -3.80 15.57 -23.23
CA VAL A 374 -3.05 15.09 -22.05
C VAL A 374 -3.50 13.67 -21.70
N ALA A 375 -2.60 12.70 -21.81
CA ALA A 375 -2.87 11.35 -21.34
C ALA A 375 -2.80 11.31 -19.80
N LEU A 376 -3.68 10.50 -19.19
CA LEU A 376 -3.52 10.12 -17.79
C LEU A 376 -2.53 8.96 -17.70
N ARG A 377 -1.75 8.95 -16.62
CA ARG A 377 -0.85 7.85 -16.28
C ARG A 377 -1.09 7.41 -14.84
N ASP A 378 -0.84 6.15 -14.56
CA ASP A 378 -0.90 5.55 -13.22
C ASP A 378 0.46 5.55 -12.49
N ASP A 379 1.53 5.94 -13.19
CA ASP A 379 2.89 5.97 -12.69
C ASP A 379 3.54 7.36 -12.83
N LEU A 380 3.58 8.09 -11.70
CA LEU A 380 4.14 9.43 -11.63
C LEU A 380 5.63 9.50 -12.05
N PRO A 381 6.53 8.59 -11.63
CA PRO A 381 7.94 8.63 -12.03
C PRO A 381 8.15 8.60 -13.56
N SER A 382 7.31 7.86 -14.29
CA SER A 382 7.41 7.77 -15.76
C SER A 382 7.04 9.06 -16.51
N MET A 383 6.41 10.03 -15.86
CA MET A 383 5.78 11.17 -16.54
C MET A 383 6.76 12.14 -17.19
N GLY A 384 8.03 12.15 -16.75
CA GLY A 384 9.02 13.10 -17.25
C GLY A 384 8.73 14.55 -16.83
N ILE A 385 8.09 14.76 -15.67
CA ILE A 385 7.93 16.09 -15.08
C ILE A 385 9.34 16.59 -14.73
N ASN A 386 9.68 17.79 -15.20
CA ASN A 386 10.88 18.48 -14.73
C ASN A 386 10.59 19.09 -13.36
N TRP A 387 11.03 18.41 -12.29
CA TRP A 387 10.76 18.82 -10.92
C TRP A 387 11.49 20.10 -10.52
N ASP A 388 12.58 20.46 -11.18
CA ASP A 388 13.27 21.74 -10.96
C ASP A 388 12.39 22.94 -11.33
N MET A 389 11.39 22.74 -12.19
CA MET A 389 10.40 23.77 -12.53
C MET A 389 9.27 23.85 -11.48
N VAL A 390 9.09 22.82 -10.66
CA VAL A 390 8.03 22.71 -9.64
C VAL A 390 8.53 23.13 -8.25
N THR A 391 9.77 22.76 -7.91
CA THR A 391 10.40 23.02 -6.60
C THR A 391 10.46 24.48 -6.15
N PRO A 392 10.55 25.52 -7.02
CA PRO A 392 10.56 26.91 -6.57
C PRO A 392 9.28 27.36 -5.85
N PHE A 393 8.20 26.59 -5.99
CA PHE A 393 6.91 26.80 -5.32
C PHE A 393 6.70 25.91 -4.10
N SER A 394 7.67 25.04 -3.85
CA SER A 394 7.69 24.11 -2.74
C SER A 394 8.76 24.41 -1.68
N PRO A 395 9.30 25.64 -1.48
CA PRO A 395 10.12 25.86 -0.31
C PRO A 395 9.27 25.52 0.92
N PRO A 396 9.89 25.13 2.05
CA PRO A 396 9.17 24.92 3.30
C PRO A 396 8.54 26.26 3.69
N HIS A 397 7.35 26.54 3.17
CA HIS A 397 6.50 27.58 3.69
C HIS A 397 6.35 27.23 5.16
N PRO A 398 6.72 28.13 6.10
CA PRO A 398 6.41 27.90 7.49
C PRO A 398 4.93 27.53 7.56
N CYS A 399 4.62 26.49 8.34
CA CYS A 399 3.41 25.66 8.23
C CYS A 399 2.07 26.43 8.17
N ASP A 400 2.10 27.73 8.47
CA ASP A 400 0.98 28.64 8.71
C ASP A 400 0.71 29.65 7.60
N LYS A 401 1.45 29.63 6.47
CA LYS A 401 1.16 30.53 5.33
C LYS A 401 1.07 29.79 3.99
N GLY A 402 0.02 30.10 3.24
CA GLY A 402 -0.10 29.82 1.83
C GLY A 402 0.87 30.67 1.00
N PRO A 403 1.04 30.36 -0.29
CA PRO A 403 1.92 31.12 -1.16
C PRO A 403 1.37 32.53 -1.39
N THR A 404 2.24 33.54 -1.33
CA THR A 404 1.86 34.95 -1.52
C THR A 404 2.49 35.57 -2.76
N ARG A 405 3.44 34.86 -3.39
CA ARG A 405 4.10 35.30 -4.62
C ARG A 405 3.82 34.30 -5.73
N TYR A 406 3.33 34.87 -6.82
CA TYR A 406 2.93 34.14 -8.01
C TYR A 406 3.80 34.62 -9.16
N PRO A 407 4.82 33.85 -9.59
CA PRO A 407 5.43 34.12 -10.88
C PRO A 407 4.35 34.00 -11.96
N THR A 408 4.03 35.15 -12.55
CA THR A 408 3.43 35.24 -13.88
C THR A 408 4.59 35.11 -14.86
N LEU A 409 4.57 34.06 -15.69
CA LEU A 409 5.56 33.87 -16.76
C LEU A 409 4.86 33.90 -18.09
N TYR A 410 4.73 35.05 -18.75
CA TYR A 410 4.13 35.11 -20.08
C TYR A 410 5.08 34.56 -21.16
N PRO A 411 4.59 34.05 -22.31
CA PRO A 411 5.45 33.50 -23.36
C PRO A 411 6.58 34.44 -23.82
N ASP A 412 6.28 35.73 -23.91
CA ASP A 412 7.20 36.82 -24.25
C ASP A 412 8.28 37.05 -23.19
N GLN A 413 8.04 36.68 -21.94
CA GLN A 413 9.02 36.77 -20.86
C GLN A 413 10.02 35.61 -20.85
N VAL A 414 9.65 34.46 -21.43
CA VAL A 414 10.55 33.29 -21.54
C VAL A 414 11.42 33.38 -22.80
N GLY A 415 10.90 33.96 -23.88
CA GLY A 415 11.61 34.11 -25.16
C GLY A 415 11.83 32.81 -25.95
N ASP A 416 11.63 31.65 -25.32
CA ASP A 416 11.67 30.32 -25.92
C ASP A 416 10.30 29.62 -25.78
N PRO A 417 9.56 29.41 -26.89
CA PRO A 417 8.27 28.73 -26.90
C PRO A 417 8.32 27.28 -26.38
N PHE A 418 9.44 26.57 -26.59
CA PHE A 418 9.60 25.19 -26.14
C PHE A 418 9.77 25.13 -24.63
N LEU A 419 10.68 25.94 -24.08
CA LEU A 419 10.86 26.09 -22.64
C LEU A 419 9.56 26.56 -21.96
N PHE A 420 8.85 27.52 -22.56
CA PHE A 420 7.55 27.96 -22.05
C PHE A 420 6.55 26.79 -21.98
N ARG A 421 6.50 25.93 -23.00
CA ARG A 421 5.63 24.75 -23.01
C ARG A 421 6.02 23.75 -21.92
N GLN A 422 7.31 23.52 -21.69
CA GLN A 422 7.79 22.64 -20.62
C GLN A 422 7.37 23.18 -19.24
N ILE A 423 7.60 24.47 -18.99
CA ILE A 423 7.19 25.15 -17.75
C ILE A 423 5.68 25.04 -17.57
N SER A 424 4.90 25.36 -18.60
CA SER A 424 3.44 25.30 -18.56
C SER A 424 2.92 23.89 -18.28
N ASN A 425 3.52 22.87 -18.89
CA ASN A 425 3.17 21.48 -18.63
C ASN A 425 3.51 21.08 -17.19
N ALA A 426 4.72 21.38 -16.70
CA ALA A 426 5.11 21.09 -15.33
C ALA A 426 4.18 21.77 -14.31
N TRP A 427 3.91 23.05 -14.47
CA TRP A 427 3.09 23.85 -13.55
C TRP A 427 1.60 23.52 -13.55
N ASN A 428 1.11 22.94 -14.65
CA ASN A 428 -0.27 22.46 -14.76
C ASN A 428 -0.41 20.96 -14.55
N SER A 429 0.67 20.27 -14.18
CA SER A 429 0.59 18.85 -13.89
C SER A 429 -0.20 18.60 -12.61
N GLU A 430 -1.00 17.55 -12.60
CA GLU A 430 -1.99 17.30 -11.55
C GLU A 430 -1.97 15.84 -11.09
N VAL A 431 -2.44 15.67 -9.86
CA VAL A 431 -2.86 14.42 -9.26
C VAL A 431 -4.39 14.35 -9.34
N LEU A 432 -4.92 13.23 -9.81
CA LEU A 432 -6.34 12.98 -10.00
C LEU A 432 -6.77 11.84 -9.09
N ILE A 433 -7.48 12.15 -8.01
CA ILE A 433 -7.99 11.16 -7.06
C ILE A 433 -9.43 10.81 -7.44
N LYS A 434 -9.71 9.53 -7.68
CA LYS A 434 -11.01 9.10 -8.18
C LYS A 434 -12.11 9.29 -7.12
N HIS A 435 -13.22 9.89 -7.55
CA HIS A 435 -14.50 10.09 -6.85
C HIS A 435 -14.51 10.95 -5.58
N TYR A 436 -13.61 10.70 -4.63
CA TYR A 436 -13.70 11.31 -3.31
C TYR A 436 -12.33 11.44 -2.62
N LEU A 437 -12.05 12.62 -2.08
CA LEU A 437 -10.86 12.92 -1.28
C LEU A 437 -11.29 13.32 0.14
N PRO A 438 -11.03 12.49 1.17
CA PRO A 438 -11.34 12.80 2.55
C PRO A 438 -10.64 14.06 3.07
N LEU A 439 -11.35 14.84 3.89
CA LEU A 439 -10.77 15.99 4.60
C LEU A 439 -9.73 15.59 5.65
N ASP A 440 -9.67 14.32 6.05
CA ASP A 440 -8.62 13.82 6.95
C ASP A 440 -7.20 14.06 6.39
N PHE A 441 -7.04 14.22 5.07
CA PHE A 441 -5.76 14.59 4.46
C PHE A 441 -5.55 16.10 4.33
N CYS A 442 -6.56 16.91 4.60
CA CYS A 442 -6.46 18.37 4.55
C CYS A 442 -5.68 18.88 5.77
N THR A 443 -4.55 19.53 5.50
CA THR A 443 -3.59 20.05 6.48
C THR A 443 -3.69 21.55 6.68
N GLY A 444 -4.62 22.22 5.98
CA GLY A 444 -4.82 23.65 6.11
C GLY A 444 -5.69 24.23 5.01
N VAL A 445 -6.32 25.35 5.31
CA VAL A 445 -7.08 26.16 4.36
C VAL A 445 -6.51 27.57 4.39
N PHE A 446 -6.28 28.16 3.23
CA PHE A 446 -5.58 29.44 3.11
C PHE A 446 -6.35 30.39 2.20
N ASP A 447 -6.45 31.65 2.58
CA ASP A 447 -6.96 32.68 1.70
C ASP A 447 -5.97 32.89 0.54
N CYS A 448 -6.46 32.83 -0.70
CA CYS A 448 -5.58 32.90 -1.86
C CYS A 448 -4.91 34.27 -2.03
N ARG A 449 -5.44 35.34 -1.46
CA ARG A 449 -4.92 36.70 -1.68
C ARG A 449 -3.81 37.04 -0.69
N SER A 450 -4.07 36.76 0.57
CA SER A 450 -3.18 37.07 1.70
C SER A 450 -2.21 35.93 2.00
N GLY A 451 -2.54 34.70 1.57
CA GLY A 451 -1.85 33.48 2.01
C GLY A 451 -2.08 33.17 3.48
N GLU A 452 -2.96 33.88 4.19
CA GLU A 452 -3.21 33.63 5.61
C GLU A 452 -4.02 32.35 5.80
N ALA A 453 -3.67 31.58 6.82
CA ALA A 453 -4.45 30.43 7.24
C ALA A 453 -5.83 30.89 7.72
N LEU A 454 -6.86 30.22 7.25
CA LEU A 454 -8.24 30.44 7.68
C LEU A 454 -8.56 29.44 8.80
N ASN A 455 -8.89 29.94 9.98
CA ASN A 455 -9.44 29.13 11.06
C ASN A 455 -10.88 28.76 10.71
N ILE A 456 -11.10 27.54 10.24
CA ILE A 456 -12.41 27.08 9.76
C ILE A 456 -12.87 25.90 10.58
#